data_AF-A0A956IKT3-F1
#
_entry.id   AF-A0A956IKT3-F1
#
_cell.length_a   1.000
_cell.length_b   1.000
_cell.length_c   1.000
_cell.angle_alpha   90.00
_cell.angle_beta   90.00
_cell.angle_gamma   90.00
#
_symmetry.space_group_name_H-M   'P 1'
#
loop_
_entity.id
_entity.type
_entity.pdbx_description
1 polymer ?
#
loop_
_entity_poly.entity_id
_entity_poly.type
_entity_poly.pdbx_seq_one_letter_code
_entity_poly.pdbx_strand_id
1 'polypeptide(L)' 'AAWALHIVEGINNRLRAVARRAFGYHSSTALIAVLFLVCGGITLKPPIPGGPLRL' A
#
# COMPACT_ATOMS: atom_id res chain seq x y z
N ALA A 1 -0.26 -9.99 24.42
CA ALA A 1 0.96 -9.19 24.12
C ALA A 1 1.63 -9.62 22.81
N ALA A 2 1.95 -10.90 22.60
CA ALA A 2 2.61 -11.38 21.37
C ALA A 2 1.85 -11.12 20.05
N TRP A 3 0.52 -11.19 20.07
CA TRP A 3 -0.32 -10.91 18.89
C TRP A 3 -0.18 -9.47 18.37
N ALA A 4 0.11 -8.50 19.24
CA ALA A 4 0.31 -7.11 18.83
C ALA A 4 1.66 -6.93 18.11
N LEU A 5 2.69 -7.70 18.49
CA LEU A 5 3.99 -7.70 17.82
C LEU A 5 3.86 -8.19 16.38
N HIS A 6 3.11 -9.26 16.14
CA HIS A 6 2.90 -9.78 14.79
C HIS A 6 2.21 -8.78 13.85
N ILE A 7 1.28 -7.97 14.37
CA ILE A 7 0.62 -6.92 13.58
C ILE A 7 1.60 -5.81 13.22
N VAL A 8 2.37 -5.32 14.20
CA VAL A 8 3.36 -4.25 13.99
C VAL A 8 4.46 -4.70 13.03
N GLU A 9 4.95 -5.92 13.18
CA GLU A 9 5.96 -6.51 12.32
C GLU A 9 5.44 -6.67 10.87
N GLY A 10 4.21 -7.13 10.71
CA GLY A 10 3.55 -7.23 9.40
C GLY A 10 3.42 -5.87 8.70
N ILE A 11 3.03 -4.82 9.43
CA ILE A 11 2.94 -3.46 8.90
C ILE A 11 4.33 -2.93 8.50
N ASN A 12 5.34 -3.10 9.35
CA ASN A 12 6.70 -2.66 9.08
C ASN A 12 7.31 -3.32 7.85
N ASN A 13 7.09 -4.63 7.68
CA ASN A 13 7.57 -5.35 6.51
C ASN A 13 6.91 -4.83 5.22
N ARG A 14 5.59 -4.55 5.28
CA ARG A 14 4.84 -4.02 4.14
C ARG A 14 5.26 -2.60 3.77
N LEU A 15 5.49 -1.74 4.76
CA LEU A 15 6.04 -0.39 4.56
C LEU A 15 7.38 -0.44 3.82
N ARG A 16 8.29 -1.34 4.24
CA ARG A 16 9.60 -1.53 3.58
C ARG A 16 9.48 -2.06 2.14
N ALA A 17 8.48 -2.89 1.85
CA ALA A 17 8.22 -3.36 0.49
C ALA A 17 7.71 -2.24 -0.42
N VAL A 18 6.75 -1.44 0.07
CA VAL A 18 6.17 -0.30 -0.65
C VAL A 18 7.22 0.79 -0.93
N ALA A 19 8.00 1.17 0.09
CA ALA A 19 9.08 2.16 -0.05
C ALA A 19 10.09 1.80 -1.14
N ARG A 20 10.41 0.50 -1.30
CA ARG A 20 11.36 0.02 -2.31
C ARG A 20 10.79 -0.01 -3.73
N ARG A 21 9.47 -0.22 -3.91
CA ARG A 21 8.83 -0.25 -5.23
C ARG A 21 8.68 1.12 -5.88
N ALA A 22 8.70 2.18 -5.09
CA ALA A 22 8.37 3.52 -5.58
C ALA A 22 9.55 4.31 -6.17
N PHE A 23 10.77 3.74 -6.24
CA PHE A 23 11.99 4.43 -6.71
C PHE A 23 12.22 5.83 -6.08
N GLY A 24 11.72 6.04 -4.86
CA GLY A 24 11.72 7.33 -4.16
C GLY A 24 10.35 8.02 -4.21
N TYR A 25 9.65 8.06 -3.08
CA TYR A 25 8.48 8.92 -2.93
C TYR A 25 8.91 10.39 -2.83
N HIS A 26 8.28 11.27 -3.60
CA HIS A 26 8.53 12.73 -3.54
C HIS A 26 7.99 13.42 -2.28
N SER A 27 7.21 12.70 -1.45
CA SER A 27 6.70 13.19 -0.18
C SER A 27 6.35 12.04 0.76
N SER A 28 6.48 12.25 2.07
CA SER A 28 6.03 11.33 3.11
C SER A 28 4.52 11.07 3.04
N THR A 29 3.72 12.06 2.63
CA THR A 29 2.27 11.90 2.49
C THR A 29 1.89 10.90 1.40
N ALA A 30 2.66 10.82 0.31
CA ALA A 30 2.44 9.84 -0.75
C ALA A 30 2.70 8.41 -0.27
N LEU A 31 3.75 8.21 0.52
CA LEU A 31 4.05 6.91 1.14
C LEU A 31 2.93 6.48 2.10
N ILE A 32 2.46 7.41 2.94
CA ILE A 32 1.37 7.16 3.90
C ILE A 32 0.07 6.82 3.15
N ALA A 33 -0.27 7.57 2.11
CA ALA A 33 -1.46 7.30 1.29
C ALA A 33 -1.42 5.89 0.69
N VAL A 34 -0.28 5.48 0.10
CA VAL A 34 -0.14 4.12 -0.43
C VAL A 34 -0.27 3.08 0.68
N LEU A 35 0.34 3.30 1.85
CA LEU A 35 0.20 2.38 2.98
C LEU A 35 -1.27 2.18 3.38
N PHE A 36 -2.06 3.25 3.46
CA PHE A 36 -3.50 3.16 3.72
C PHE A 36 -4.26 2.45 2.60
N LEU A 37 -3.89 2.66 1.34
CA LEU A 37 -4.52 1.95 0.22
C LEU A 37 -4.26 0.43 0.27
N VAL A 38 -3.02 0.00 0.53
CA VAL A 38 -2.70 -1.44 0.51
C VAL A 38 -3.10 -2.13 1.80
N CYS A 39 -2.98 -1.48 2.96
CA CYS A 39 -3.21 -2.08 4.28
C CYS A 39 -4.58 -1.75 4.90
N GLY A 40 -5.27 -0.71 4.42
CA GLY A 40 -6.54 -0.24 4.98
C GLY A 40 -7.78 -0.99 4.50
N GLY A 41 -7.64 -2.06 3.71
CA GLY A 41 -8.77 -2.84 3.19
C GLY A 41 -9.63 -2.09 2.17
N ILE A 42 -9.12 -1.00 1.60
CA ILE A 42 -9.83 -0.17 0.64
C ILE A 42 -9.86 -0.90 -0.71
N THR A 43 -11.04 -1.32 -1.15
CA THR A 43 -11.23 -1.88 -2.49
C THR A 43 -11.42 -0.73 -3.47
N LEU A 44 -10.35 -0.34 -4.15
CA LEU A 44 -10.43 0.61 -5.25
C LEU A 44 -10.77 -0.12 -6.55
N LYS A 45 -11.85 0.31 -7.22
CA LYS A 45 -12.04 0.07 -8.66
C LYS A 45 -11.57 1.32 -9.38
N PRO A 46 -10.28 1.42 -9.76
CA PRO A 46 -9.82 2.58 -10.51
C PRO A 46 -10.64 2.68 -11.81
N PRO A 47 -11.19 3.86 -12.14
CA PRO A 47 -11.77 4.08 -13.45
C PRO A 47 -10.64 3.94 -14.48
N ILE A 48 -10.62 2.83 -15.20
CA ILE A 48 -9.70 2.64 -16.32
C ILE A 48 -10.24 3.53 -17.44
N PRO A 49 -9.50 4.55 -17.91
CA PRO A 49 -9.89 5.29 -19.11
C PRO A 49 -9.84 4.29 -20.28
N GLY A 50 -10.99 3.77 -20.70
CA GLY A 50 -11.10 2.77 -21.78
C GLY A 50 -11.83 1.46 -21.45
N GLY A 51 -12.33 1.27 -20.23
CA GLY A 51 -13.03 0.03 -19.85
C GLY A 51 -12.09 -1.15 -19.55
N PRO A 52 -12.62 -2.32 -19.15
CA PRO A 52 -11.78 -3.46 -18.81
C PRO A 52 -11.00 -3.90 -20.04
N LEU A 53 -9.67 -3.90 -19.95
CA LEU A 53 -8.81 -4.56 -20.93
C LEU A 53 -9.19 -6.04 -20.96
N ARG A 54 -10.01 -6.40 -21.95
CA ARG A 54 -10.19 -7.77 -22.41
C ARG A 54 -8.87 -8.19 -23.04
N LEU A 55 -7.99 -8.78 -22.23
CA LEU A 55 -6.94 -9.67 -22.71
C LEU A 55 -7.53 -11.08 -22.78
#